data_AF-A0A0Q7F2J7-F1
#
_entry.id   AF-A0A0Q7F2J7-F1
#
_cell.length_a   1.000
_cell.length_b   1.000
_cell.length_c   1.000
_cell.angle_alpha   90.00
_cell.angle_beta   90.00
_cell.angle_gamma   90.00
#
_symmetry.space_group_name_H-M   'P 1'
#
loop_
_entity.id
_entity.type
_entity.pdbx_description
1 polymer ?
#
loop_
_entity_poly.entity_id
_entity_poly.type
_entity_poly.pdbx_seq_one_letter_code
_entity_poly.pdbx_strand_id
1 'polypeptide(L)'
;MRAKIQNAFSGKIEAIGFPILALCWVSFFWGTTWLASKEAVRHMPGLQVATIRQFLGGLLYVGYFLIKKEPWPKGKQWKTIIILSILNFALSNGLSTWGVKYISSGLGAIISALFPIWIIIINFFNGKKIARVALFGILISFGGICIIFMDYLSDFLKPDFQFGIILMTASTITWAFGILETKKKAASFNPYFSLGLQMLISSVFLFGITEVSGTNIPLSEISMNSWWAIIYLIIIGSVLTFIAFIYTLQHLPTEISSIYVYINPIVAMVLGSFIFGETLTQAIAIGAAVTLVGLYLVNKSIRKTKNLI
;
A
#
# COMPACT_ATOMS: atom_id res chain seq x y z
N MET A 1 -23.60 39.52 -12.38
CA MET A 1 -24.22 38.19 -12.14
C MET A 1 -23.41 37.04 -12.76
N ARG A 2 -22.95 37.13 -14.03
CA ARG A 2 -22.09 36.12 -14.67
C ARG A 2 -20.79 35.78 -13.92
N ALA A 3 -20.07 36.77 -13.39
CA ALA A 3 -18.83 36.54 -12.64
C ALA A 3 -19.02 35.77 -11.30
N LYS A 4 -20.16 35.96 -10.61
CA LYS A 4 -20.48 35.18 -9.39
C LYS A 4 -20.84 33.73 -9.70
N ILE A 5 -21.46 33.47 -10.85
CA ILE A 5 -21.81 32.10 -11.30
C ILE A 5 -20.56 31.38 -11.82
N GLN A 6 -19.67 32.06 -12.56
CA GLN A 6 -18.37 31.52 -12.95
C GLN A 6 -17.48 31.20 -11.73
N ASN A 7 -17.41 32.09 -10.73
CA ASN A 7 -16.64 31.81 -9.51
C ASN A 7 -17.24 30.67 -8.67
N ALA A 8 -18.57 30.53 -8.64
CA ALA A 8 -19.23 29.42 -7.95
C ALA A 8 -19.04 28.07 -8.68
N PHE A 9 -19.03 28.07 -10.01
CA PHE A 9 -18.74 26.87 -10.81
C PHE A 9 -17.24 26.51 -10.76
N SER A 10 -16.33 27.49 -10.87
CA SER A 10 -14.88 27.28 -10.71
C SER A 10 -14.55 26.75 -9.32
N GLY A 11 -15.16 27.29 -8.27
CA GLY A 11 -14.98 26.82 -6.90
C GLY A 11 -15.48 25.38 -6.67
N LYS A 12 -16.57 24.96 -7.34
CA LYS A 12 -17.05 23.56 -7.30
C LYS A 12 -16.19 22.61 -8.13
N ILE A 13 -15.70 23.06 -9.29
CA ILE A 13 -14.82 22.29 -10.16
C ILE A 13 -13.44 22.12 -9.51
N GLU A 14 -12.91 23.13 -8.84
CA GLU A 14 -11.68 23.04 -8.04
C GLU A 14 -11.89 22.14 -6.80
N ALA A 15 -13.03 22.28 -6.11
CA ALA A 15 -13.33 21.48 -4.92
C ALA A 15 -13.48 19.97 -5.19
N ILE A 16 -13.88 19.57 -6.40
CA ILE A 16 -14.03 18.16 -6.79
C ILE A 16 -12.86 17.69 -7.68
N GLY A 17 -12.31 18.58 -8.51
CA GLY A 17 -11.24 18.31 -9.45
C GLY A 17 -9.91 18.02 -8.77
N PHE A 18 -9.49 18.83 -7.80
CA PHE A 18 -8.22 18.59 -7.10
C PHE A 18 -8.19 17.25 -6.35
N PRO A 19 -9.25 16.86 -5.61
CA PRO A 19 -9.26 15.55 -4.96
C PRO A 19 -9.28 14.38 -5.95
N ILE A 20 -9.96 14.51 -7.10
CA ILE A 20 -9.93 13.48 -8.15
C ILE A 20 -8.54 13.38 -8.77
N LEU A 21 -7.88 14.51 -9.05
CA LEU A 21 -6.48 14.52 -9.53
C LEU A 21 -5.55 13.85 -8.51
N ALA A 22 -5.73 14.12 -7.22
CA ALA A 22 -4.99 13.47 -6.16
C ALA A 22 -5.25 11.94 -6.14
N LEU A 23 -6.49 11.51 -6.34
CA LEU A 23 -6.82 10.08 -6.46
C LEU A 23 -6.17 9.46 -7.70
N CYS A 24 -6.19 10.12 -8.86
CA CYS A 24 -5.52 9.66 -10.07
C CYS A 24 -4.00 9.54 -9.84
N TRP A 25 -3.41 10.53 -9.17
CA TRP A 25 -2.01 10.52 -8.76
C TRP A 25 -1.71 9.28 -7.90
N VAL A 26 -2.50 9.06 -6.83
CA VAL A 26 -2.32 7.90 -5.95
C VAL A 26 -2.45 6.58 -6.70
N SER A 27 -3.47 6.46 -7.53
CA SER A 27 -3.78 5.26 -8.31
C SER A 27 -2.67 4.89 -9.30
N PHE A 28 -2.03 5.89 -9.89
CA PHE A 28 -0.92 5.65 -10.81
C PHE A 28 0.38 5.41 -10.05
N PHE A 29 0.77 6.33 -9.18
CA PHE A 29 2.09 6.32 -8.57
C PHE A 29 2.27 5.20 -7.55
N TRP A 30 1.27 4.83 -6.74
CA TRP A 30 1.40 3.64 -5.91
C TRP A 30 1.47 2.35 -6.73
N GLY A 31 0.82 2.27 -7.89
CA GLY A 31 1.04 1.19 -8.85
C GLY A 31 2.51 1.10 -9.29
N THR A 32 3.12 2.23 -9.66
CA THR A 32 4.54 2.28 -10.06
C THR A 32 5.51 1.97 -8.92
N THR A 33 5.12 2.17 -7.65
CA THR A 33 6.02 1.85 -6.52
C THR A 33 6.33 0.36 -6.44
N TRP A 34 5.47 -0.52 -6.96
CA TRP A 34 5.78 -1.95 -7.05
C TRP A 34 6.99 -2.21 -7.95
N LEU A 35 7.09 -1.50 -9.06
CA LEU A 35 8.21 -1.59 -9.97
C LEU A 35 9.48 -1.00 -9.36
N ALA A 36 9.38 0.18 -8.75
CA ALA A 36 10.53 0.81 -8.12
C ALA A 36 11.04 -0.02 -6.93
N SER A 37 10.16 -0.63 -6.13
CA SER A 37 10.56 -1.59 -5.11
C SER A 37 11.24 -2.81 -5.73
N LYS A 38 10.71 -3.37 -6.83
CA LYS A 38 11.34 -4.50 -7.55
C LYS A 38 12.74 -4.15 -8.04
N GLU A 39 12.95 -2.97 -8.62
CA GLU A 39 14.26 -2.50 -9.07
C GLU A 39 15.22 -2.31 -7.89
N ALA A 40 14.75 -1.66 -6.82
CA ALA A 40 15.58 -1.40 -5.64
C ALA A 40 16.14 -2.70 -5.04
N VAL A 41 15.32 -3.75 -4.93
CA VAL A 41 15.70 -5.03 -4.31
C VAL A 41 16.48 -5.98 -5.22
N ARG A 42 16.72 -5.63 -6.50
CA ARG A 42 17.58 -6.43 -7.39
C ARG A 42 19.00 -6.53 -6.87
N HIS A 43 19.54 -5.42 -6.36
CA HIS A 43 20.92 -5.31 -5.89
C HIS A 43 21.03 -5.03 -4.39
N MET A 44 19.91 -5.12 -3.66
CA MET A 44 19.86 -4.75 -2.25
C MET A 44 18.90 -5.65 -1.47
N PRO A 45 19.17 -5.97 -0.19
CA PRO A 45 18.19 -6.62 0.68
C PRO A 45 16.91 -5.80 0.81
N GLY A 46 15.75 -6.45 0.71
CA GLY A 46 14.46 -5.74 0.71
C GLY A 46 14.14 -5.00 2.02
N LEU A 47 14.53 -5.58 3.16
CA LEU A 47 14.38 -4.90 4.45
C LEU A 47 15.30 -3.68 4.58
N GLN A 48 16.48 -3.70 3.96
CA GLN A 48 17.39 -2.55 3.94
C GLN A 48 16.81 -1.42 3.07
N VAL A 49 16.24 -1.75 1.90
CA VAL A 49 15.49 -0.79 1.05
C VAL A 49 14.37 -0.14 1.84
N ALA A 50 13.54 -0.95 2.51
CA ALA A 50 12.45 -0.46 3.34
C ALA A 50 12.98 0.44 4.48
N THR A 51 14.05 0.05 5.16
CA THR A 51 14.70 0.83 6.23
C THR A 51 15.07 2.23 5.76
N ILE A 52 15.82 2.34 4.65
CA ILE A 52 16.26 3.62 4.10
C ILE A 52 15.07 4.46 3.66
N ARG A 53 14.11 3.86 2.95
CA ARG A 53 12.89 4.53 2.49
C ARG A 53 12.10 5.12 3.66
N GLN A 54 11.91 4.35 4.72
CA GLN A 54 11.15 4.79 5.90
C GLN A 54 11.91 5.82 6.73
N PHE A 55 13.24 5.67 6.86
CA PHE A 55 14.08 6.63 7.56
C PHE A 55 14.04 8.00 6.90
N LEU A 56 14.36 8.06 5.60
CA LEU A 56 14.43 9.33 4.86
C LEU A 56 13.05 9.96 4.67
N GLY A 57 12.03 9.17 4.34
CA GLY A 57 10.66 9.69 4.22
C GLY A 57 10.11 10.17 5.56
N GLY A 58 10.36 9.44 6.65
CA GLY A 58 10.02 9.85 8.00
C GLY A 58 10.73 11.13 8.43
N LEU A 59 12.02 11.26 8.11
CA LEU A 59 12.82 12.45 8.41
C LEU A 59 12.28 13.70 7.69
N LEU A 60 11.84 13.57 6.43
CA LEU A 60 11.23 14.67 5.68
C LEU A 60 9.93 15.14 6.33
N TYR A 61 9.03 14.22 6.69
CA TYR A 61 7.77 14.58 7.36
C TYR A 61 8.01 15.17 8.75
N VAL A 62 8.78 14.49 9.59
CA VAL A 62 9.05 14.94 10.96
C VAL A 62 9.80 16.27 10.94
N GLY A 63 10.85 16.40 10.12
CA GLY A 63 11.58 17.65 9.94
C GLY A 63 10.67 18.83 9.55
N TYR A 64 9.76 18.63 8.59
CA TYR A 64 8.79 19.65 8.21
C TYR A 64 7.87 20.06 9.37
N PHE A 65 7.33 19.10 10.13
CA PHE A 65 6.43 19.40 11.25
C PHE A 65 7.13 19.95 12.49
N LEU A 66 8.42 19.65 12.68
CA LEU A 66 9.26 20.33 13.68
C LEU A 66 9.44 21.80 13.35
N ILE A 67 9.68 22.14 12.07
CA ILE A 67 9.78 23.53 11.61
C ILE A 67 8.44 24.26 11.78
N LYS A 68 7.32 23.57 11.53
CA LYS A 68 5.98 24.11 11.76
C LYS A 68 5.56 24.17 13.24
N LYS A 69 6.40 23.68 14.16
CA LYS A 69 6.15 23.65 15.61
C LYS A 69 4.84 22.93 15.97
N GLU A 70 4.53 21.87 15.23
CA GLU A 70 3.35 21.04 15.50
C GLU A 70 3.48 20.38 16.89
N PRO A 71 2.41 20.32 17.70
CA PRO A 71 2.49 19.69 19.02
C PRO A 71 2.81 18.20 18.92
N TRP A 72 3.75 17.75 19.74
CA TRP A 72 4.09 16.34 19.85
C TRP A 72 2.91 15.48 20.35
N PRO A 73 2.85 14.20 19.94
CA PRO A 73 1.85 13.28 20.45
C PRO A 73 1.93 13.15 21.98
N LYS A 74 0.79 13.03 22.65
CA LYS A 74 0.67 12.94 24.11
C LYS A 74 0.05 11.60 24.56
N GLY A 75 0.62 11.02 25.61
CA GLY A 75 0.06 9.86 26.32
C GLY A 75 -0.30 8.68 25.41
N LYS A 76 -1.59 8.35 25.33
CA LYS A 76 -2.14 7.20 24.56
C LYS A 76 -1.89 7.30 23.05
N GLN A 77 -1.57 8.49 22.51
CA GLN A 77 -1.25 8.66 21.09
C GLN A 77 0.04 7.94 20.71
N TRP A 78 1.07 7.92 21.57
CA TRP A 78 2.31 7.18 21.29
C TRP A 78 2.09 5.69 21.14
N LYS A 79 1.27 5.09 22.01
CA LYS A 79 0.89 3.67 21.88
C LYS A 79 0.24 3.40 20.52
N THR A 80 -0.61 4.31 20.04
CA THR A 80 -1.24 4.20 18.73
C THR A 80 -0.21 4.30 17.62
N ILE A 81 0.66 5.31 17.66
CA ILE A 81 1.71 5.52 16.67
C ILE A 81 2.58 4.28 16.57
N ILE A 82 3.13 3.80 17.69
CA ILE A 82 4.04 2.63 17.72
C ILE A 82 3.37 1.40 17.10
N ILE A 83 2.10 1.11 17.46
CA ILE A 83 1.36 -0.02 16.88
C ILE A 83 1.22 0.14 15.37
N LEU A 84 0.85 1.35 14.90
CA LEU A 84 0.69 1.61 13.47
C LEU A 84 2.02 1.62 12.71
N SER A 85 3.12 2.06 13.32
CA SER A 85 4.48 1.98 12.77
C SER A 85 4.85 0.54 12.46
N ILE A 86 4.58 -0.36 13.41
CA ILE A 86 4.92 -1.78 13.28
C ILE A 86 4.00 -2.43 12.23
N LEU A 87 2.69 -2.21 12.31
CA LEU A 87 1.74 -2.87 11.42
C LEU A 87 1.82 -2.37 9.97
N ASN A 88 1.76 -1.06 9.76
CA ASN A 88 1.64 -0.47 8.41
C ASN A 88 2.99 -0.35 7.70
N PHE A 89 4.08 -0.06 8.43
CA PHE A 89 5.37 0.25 7.80
C PHE A 89 6.40 -0.85 8.01
N ALA A 90 6.59 -1.36 9.23
CA ALA A 90 7.63 -2.36 9.46
C ALA A 90 7.22 -3.73 8.89
N LEU A 91 6.04 -4.22 9.26
CA LEU A 91 5.54 -5.50 8.79
C LEU A 91 4.94 -5.38 7.38
N SER A 92 4.00 -4.47 7.14
CA SER A 92 3.40 -4.41 5.81
C SER A 92 4.37 -3.90 4.75
N ASN A 93 4.86 -2.65 4.85
CA ASN A 93 5.75 -2.12 3.81
C ASN A 93 7.11 -2.87 3.75
N GLY A 94 7.67 -3.26 4.90
CA GLY A 94 8.91 -4.03 4.96
C GLY A 94 8.78 -5.42 4.33
N LEU A 95 7.78 -6.22 4.72
CA LEU A 95 7.60 -7.57 4.17
C LEU A 95 7.17 -7.53 2.71
N SER A 96 6.38 -6.54 2.27
CA SER A 96 6.05 -6.41 0.84
C SER A 96 7.27 -6.05 -0.01
N THR A 97 8.10 -5.12 0.45
CA THR A 97 9.35 -4.77 -0.24
C THR A 97 10.30 -5.96 -0.30
N TRP A 98 10.36 -6.77 0.75
CA TRP A 98 11.13 -8.00 0.73
C TRP A 98 10.52 -9.07 -0.18
N GLY A 99 9.19 -9.25 -0.14
CA GLY A 99 8.47 -10.25 -0.93
C GLY A 99 8.63 -10.04 -2.43
N VAL A 100 8.58 -8.79 -2.92
CA VAL A 100 8.76 -8.48 -4.34
C VAL A 100 10.16 -8.81 -4.86
N LYS A 101 11.14 -9.09 -4.00
CA LYS A 101 12.43 -9.61 -4.45
C LYS A 101 12.26 -10.94 -5.19
N TYR A 102 11.38 -11.80 -4.69
CA TYR A 102 11.23 -13.18 -5.14
C TYR A 102 10.11 -13.40 -6.16
N ILE A 103 9.16 -12.47 -6.27
CA ILE A 103 8.03 -12.57 -7.20
C ILE A 103 7.96 -11.37 -8.15
N SER A 104 7.13 -11.42 -9.18
CA SER A 104 6.91 -10.29 -10.09
C SER A 104 6.26 -9.11 -9.37
N SER A 105 6.51 -7.90 -9.86
CA SER A 105 5.92 -6.67 -9.32
C SER A 105 4.39 -6.66 -9.50
N GLY A 106 3.90 -7.16 -10.64
CA GLY A 106 2.48 -7.36 -10.90
C GLY A 106 1.81 -8.33 -9.91
N LEU A 107 2.40 -9.50 -9.68
CA LEU A 107 1.84 -10.49 -8.73
C LEU A 107 1.82 -9.95 -7.31
N GLY A 108 2.88 -9.25 -6.88
CA GLY A 108 2.92 -8.59 -5.59
C GLY A 108 1.81 -7.55 -5.41
N ALA A 109 1.55 -6.74 -6.44
CA ALA A 109 0.48 -5.75 -6.41
C ALA A 109 -0.92 -6.40 -6.30
N ILE A 110 -1.16 -7.49 -7.03
CA ILE A 110 -2.43 -8.23 -6.97
C ILE A 110 -2.64 -8.81 -5.57
N ILE A 111 -1.64 -9.50 -5.01
CA ILE A 111 -1.74 -10.09 -3.66
C ILE A 111 -2.01 -8.99 -2.63
N SER A 112 -1.32 -7.85 -2.73
CA SER A 112 -1.51 -6.72 -1.82
C SER A 112 -2.92 -6.12 -1.90
N ALA A 113 -3.53 -6.09 -3.09
CA ALA A 113 -4.90 -5.59 -3.27
C ALA A 113 -5.95 -6.45 -2.53
N LEU A 114 -5.61 -7.66 -2.09
CA LEU A 114 -6.52 -8.57 -1.37
C LEU A 114 -6.73 -8.20 0.11
N PHE A 115 -6.09 -7.15 0.63
CA PHE A 115 -6.27 -6.73 2.04
C PHE A 115 -7.73 -6.57 2.50
N PRO A 116 -8.72 -6.16 1.67
CA PRO A 116 -10.11 -6.10 2.09
C PRO A 116 -10.71 -7.47 2.44
N ILE A 117 -10.24 -8.55 1.80
CA ILE A 117 -10.66 -9.92 2.15
C ILE A 117 -10.23 -10.22 3.59
N TRP A 118 -8.98 -9.91 3.94
CA TRP A 118 -8.47 -10.07 5.30
C TRP A 118 -9.24 -9.22 6.31
N ILE A 119 -9.68 -8.01 5.94
CA ILE A 119 -10.57 -7.20 6.80
C ILE A 119 -11.88 -7.94 7.12
N ILE A 120 -12.50 -8.61 6.14
CA ILE A 120 -13.73 -9.39 6.38
C ILE A 120 -13.45 -10.57 7.29
N ILE A 121 -12.37 -11.31 7.03
CA ILE A 121 -11.96 -12.47 7.83
C ILE A 121 -11.69 -12.06 9.29
N ILE A 122 -10.93 -10.98 9.50
CA ILE A 122 -10.66 -10.44 10.85
C ILE A 122 -11.96 -10.02 11.55
N ASN A 123 -12.88 -9.37 10.83
CA ASN A 123 -14.17 -9.00 11.40
C ASN A 123 -15.05 -10.22 11.74
N PHE A 124 -14.97 -11.29 10.96
CA PHE A 124 -15.67 -12.55 11.21
C PHE A 124 -15.19 -13.22 12.50
N PHE A 125 -13.87 -13.31 12.71
CA PHE A 125 -13.31 -13.80 13.97
C PHE A 125 -13.67 -12.92 15.18
N ASN A 126 -13.97 -11.64 14.96
CA ASN A 126 -14.53 -10.74 15.98
C ASN A 126 -16.06 -10.85 16.15
N GLY A 127 -16.69 -11.90 15.61
CA GLY A 127 -18.11 -12.21 15.80
C GLY A 127 -19.07 -11.53 14.80
N LYS A 128 -18.57 -10.82 13.78
CA LYS A 128 -19.44 -10.20 12.76
C LYS A 128 -19.84 -11.21 11.69
N LYS A 129 -21.10 -11.17 11.26
CA LYS A 129 -21.59 -12.03 10.17
C LYS A 129 -20.99 -11.60 8.82
N ILE A 130 -20.57 -12.56 8.02
CA ILE A 130 -20.14 -12.34 6.63
C ILE A 130 -21.39 -12.24 5.75
N ALA A 131 -21.56 -11.13 5.03
CA ALA A 131 -22.67 -11.02 4.09
C ALA A 131 -22.43 -11.93 2.87
N ARG A 132 -23.50 -12.50 2.30
CA ARG A 132 -23.41 -13.42 1.14
C ARG A 132 -22.63 -12.82 -0.04
N VAL A 133 -22.80 -11.52 -0.30
CA VAL A 133 -22.06 -10.79 -1.35
C VAL A 133 -20.55 -10.80 -1.11
N ALA A 134 -20.11 -10.67 0.14
CA ALA A 134 -18.69 -10.79 0.48
C ALA A 134 -18.18 -12.21 0.25
N LEU A 135 -18.95 -13.24 0.63
CA LEU A 135 -18.56 -14.63 0.40
C LEU A 135 -18.36 -14.93 -1.09
N PHE A 136 -19.31 -14.53 -1.94
CA PHE A 136 -19.18 -14.65 -3.40
C PHE A 136 -17.97 -13.87 -3.93
N GLY A 137 -17.77 -12.64 -3.45
CA GLY A 137 -16.61 -11.85 -3.84
C GLY A 137 -15.27 -12.50 -3.46
N ILE A 138 -15.18 -13.14 -2.28
CA ILE A 138 -14.00 -13.89 -1.85
C ILE A 138 -13.76 -15.09 -2.76
N LEU A 139 -14.80 -15.87 -3.06
CA LEU A 139 -14.68 -17.03 -3.95
C LEU A 139 -14.24 -16.64 -5.37
N ILE A 140 -14.80 -15.56 -5.92
CA ILE A 140 -14.40 -15.02 -7.22
C ILE A 140 -12.95 -14.54 -7.17
N SER A 141 -12.56 -13.83 -6.10
CA SER A 141 -11.17 -13.36 -5.94
C SER A 141 -10.19 -14.52 -5.88
N PHE A 142 -10.53 -15.57 -5.12
CA PHE A 142 -9.75 -16.79 -5.02
C PHE A 142 -9.63 -17.50 -6.38
N GLY A 143 -10.74 -17.62 -7.13
CA GLY A 143 -10.72 -18.17 -8.49
C GLY A 143 -9.81 -17.39 -9.43
N GLY A 144 -9.86 -16.06 -9.40
CA GLY A 144 -8.97 -15.21 -10.20
C GLY A 144 -7.50 -15.42 -9.86
N ILE A 145 -7.17 -15.54 -8.57
CA ILE A 145 -5.82 -15.87 -8.10
C ILE A 145 -5.39 -17.25 -8.60
N CYS A 146 -6.25 -18.27 -8.52
CA CYS A 146 -5.95 -19.59 -9.05
C CYS A 146 -5.66 -19.57 -10.56
N ILE A 147 -6.38 -18.76 -11.34
CA ILE A 147 -6.10 -18.58 -12.78
C ILE A 147 -4.71 -17.97 -12.99
N ILE A 148 -4.34 -16.94 -12.23
CA ILE A 148 -2.99 -16.32 -12.31
C ILE A 148 -1.92 -17.38 -12.01
N PHE A 149 -2.12 -18.19 -10.97
CA PHE A 149 -1.15 -19.19 -10.55
C PHE A 149 -0.99 -20.38 -11.51
N MET A 150 -1.86 -20.54 -12.52
CA MET A 150 -1.66 -21.56 -13.55
C MET A 150 -0.34 -21.38 -14.30
N ASP A 151 0.08 -20.13 -14.53
CA ASP A 151 1.37 -19.84 -15.19
C ASP A 151 2.57 -19.91 -14.25
N TYR A 152 2.33 -19.87 -12.94
CA TYR A 152 3.36 -19.94 -11.90
C TYR A 152 3.49 -21.34 -11.28
N LEU A 153 2.83 -22.36 -11.86
CA LEU A 153 2.78 -23.71 -11.28
C LEU A 153 4.17 -24.35 -11.16
N SER A 154 5.05 -24.11 -12.14
CA SER A 154 6.44 -24.54 -12.11
C SER A 154 7.28 -23.74 -11.11
N ASP A 155 6.98 -22.45 -10.94
CA ASP A 155 7.66 -21.57 -9.97
C ASP A 155 7.32 -21.93 -8.52
N PHE A 156 6.18 -22.56 -8.25
CA PHE A 156 5.86 -23.09 -6.92
C PHE A 156 6.84 -24.15 -6.44
N LEU A 157 7.63 -24.78 -7.31
CA LEU A 157 8.68 -25.71 -6.89
C LEU A 157 9.92 -24.98 -6.34
N LYS A 158 10.03 -23.66 -6.55
CA LYS A 158 11.15 -22.83 -6.09
C LYS A 158 10.86 -22.32 -4.66
N PRO A 159 11.69 -22.65 -3.66
CA PRO A 159 11.51 -22.18 -2.28
C PRO A 159 11.42 -20.65 -2.16
N ASP A 160 12.22 -19.94 -2.95
CA ASP A 160 12.24 -18.47 -3.01
C ASP A 160 10.88 -17.89 -3.41
N PHE A 161 10.25 -18.47 -4.42
CA PHE A 161 8.94 -18.02 -4.89
C PHE A 161 7.88 -18.22 -3.80
N GLN A 162 7.84 -19.40 -3.18
CA GLN A 162 6.94 -19.68 -2.05
C GLN A 162 7.16 -18.69 -0.90
N PHE A 163 8.42 -18.41 -0.57
CA PHE A 163 8.79 -17.47 0.47
C PHE A 163 8.29 -16.05 0.15
N GLY A 164 8.43 -15.61 -1.11
CA GLY A 164 7.86 -14.35 -1.59
C GLY A 164 6.34 -14.26 -1.41
N ILE A 165 5.60 -15.32 -1.75
CA ILE A 165 4.13 -15.39 -1.55
C ILE A 165 3.77 -15.29 -0.06
N ILE A 166 4.50 -15.99 0.80
CA ILE A 166 4.29 -15.94 2.26
C ILE A 166 4.52 -14.52 2.79
N LEU A 167 5.63 -13.88 2.42
CA LEU A 167 5.94 -12.50 2.81
C LEU A 167 4.87 -11.51 2.36
N MET A 168 4.41 -11.62 1.11
CA MET A 168 3.37 -10.76 0.56
C MET A 168 2.02 -10.97 1.24
N THR A 169 1.67 -12.21 1.56
CA THR A 169 0.45 -12.54 2.29
C THR A 169 0.50 -11.98 3.72
N ALA A 170 1.61 -12.19 4.43
CA ALA A 170 1.84 -11.64 5.77
C ALA A 170 1.79 -10.10 5.78
N SER A 171 2.41 -9.46 4.78
CA SER A 171 2.30 -8.01 4.58
C SER A 171 0.84 -7.56 4.43
N THR A 172 0.05 -8.30 3.64
CA THR A 172 -1.33 -7.93 3.33
C THR A 172 -2.25 -8.10 4.55
N ILE A 173 -2.02 -9.14 5.35
CA ILE A 173 -2.72 -9.37 6.62
C ILE A 173 -2.39 -8.24 7.62
N THR A 174 -1.11 -7.91 7.77
CA THR A 174 -0.67 -6.87 8.72
C THR A 174 -1.17 -5.49 8.31
N TRP A 175 -1.25 -5.20 7.00
CA TRP A 175 -1.92 -4.02 6.47
C TRP A 175 -3.41 -3.98 6.84
N ALA A 176 -4.13 -5.10 6.70
CA ALA A 176 -5.55 -5.16 7.07
C ALA A 176 -5.78 -4.86 8.56
N PHE A 177 -4.93 -5.38 9.45
CA PHE A 177 -4.94 -5.01 10.87
C PHE A 177 -4.61 -3.53 11.08
N GLY A 178 -3.59 -3.02 10.38
CA GLY A 178 -3.20 -1.62 10.41
C GLY A 178 -4.35 -0.67 10.05
N ILE A 179 -5.05 -0.93 8.94
CA ILE A 179 -6.23 -0.17 8.51
C ILE A 179 -7.35 -0.19 9.55
N LEU A 180 -7.62 -1.35 10.17
CA LEU A 180 -8.65 -1.46 11.20
C LEU A 180 -8.29 -0.66 12.46
N GLU A 181 -7.04 -0.68 12.88
CA GLU A 181 -6.56 0.09 14.04
C GLU A 181 -6.49 1.59 13.73
N THR A 182 -6.04 1.99 12.54
CA THR A 182 -6.04 3.39 12.10
C THR A 182 -7.46 3.97 12.14
N LYS A 183 -8.46 3.24 11.63
CA LYS A 183 -9.86 3.70 11.65
C LYS A 183 -10.42 3.92 13.06
N LYS A 184 -10.03 3.09 14.05
CA LYS A 184 -10.49 3.25 15.44
C LYS A 184 -9.91 4.49 16.12
N LYS A 185 -8.74 4.97 15.67
CA LYS A 185 -7.92 5.95 16.42
C LYS A 185 -7.59 7.23 15.62
N ALA A 186 -8.19 7.38 14.43
CA ALA A 186 -7.95 8.46 13.46
C ALA A 186 -8.25 9.88 13.96
N ALA A 187 -8.96 10.05 15.09
CA ALA A 187 -9.51 11.33 15.52
C ALA A 187 -8.61 12.14 16.48
N SER A 188 -7.36 11.76 16.74
CA SER A 188 -6.62 12.28 17.90
C SER A 188 -5.51 13.30 17.64
N PHE A 189 -4.98 13.46 16.42
CA PHE A 189 -3.85 14.37 16.11
C PHE A 189 -3.60 14.50 14.59
N ASN A 190 -2.65 15.37 14.21
CA ASN A 190 -2.29 15.63 12.82
C ASN A 190 -1.85 14.34 12.09
N PRO A 191 -2.60 13.89 11.06
CA PRO A 191 -2.35 12.61 10.41
C PRO A 191 -1.04 12.57 9.62
N TYR A 192 -0.58 13.72 9.11
CA TYR A 192 0.67 13.80 8.37
C TYR A 192 1.88 13.70 9.30
N PHE A 193 1.84 14.36 10.46
CA PHE A 193 2.90 14.25 11.46
C PHE A 193 2.96 12.83 12.05
N SER A 194 1.79 12.22 12.26
CA SER A 194 1.68 10.80 12.63
C SER A 194 2.42 9.89 11.66
N LEU A 195 2.21 10.11 10.36
CA LEU A 195 2.79 9.28 9.33
C LEU A 195 4.32 9.37 9.35
N GLY A 196 4.87 10.58 9.47
CA GLY A 196 6.32 10.77 9.62
C GLY A 196 6.91 10.03 10.82
N LEU A 197 6.27 10.12 11.98
CA LEU A 197 6.70 9.39 13.18
C LEU A 197 6.56 7.87 12.98
N GLN A 198 5.51 7.42 12.31
CA GLN A 198 5.32 6.00 12.02
C GLN A 198 6.45 5.44 11.16
N MET A 199 6.84 6.18 10.12
CA MET A 199 7.94 5.82 9.24
C MET A 199 9.29 5.81 9.99
N LEU A 200 9.60 6.83 10.78
CA LEU A 200 10.85 6.86 11.56
C LEU A 200 10.93 5.71 12.56
N ILE A 201 9.88 5.47 13.35
CA ILE A 201 9.86 4.36 14.31
C ILE A 201 9.99 3.03 13.58
N SER A 202 9.30 2.86 12.45
CA SER A 202 9.44 1.68 11.61
C SER A 202 10.87 1.49 11.11
N SER A 203 11.58 2.55 10.73
CA SER A 203 12.97 2.42 10.28
C SER A 203 13.89 1.94 11.39
N VAL A 204 13.66 2.33 12.65
CA VAL A 204 14.45 1.84 13.78
C VAL A 204 14.23 0.34 13.99
N PHE A 205 12.97 -0.12 13.92
CA PHE A 205 12.67 -1.56 14.01
C PHE A 205 13.26 -2.36 12.86
N LEU A 206 13.11 -1.88 11.62
CA LEU A 206 13.64 -2.55 10.44
C LEU A 206 15.17 -2.58 10.46
N PHE A 207 15.81 -1.46 10.82
CA PHE A 207 17.26 -1.39 10.99
C PHE A 207 17.75 -2.44 11.99
N GLY A 208 17.13 -2.51 13.17
CA GLY A 208 17.47 -3.51 14.18
C GLY A 208 17.35 -4.95 13.67
N ILE A 209 16.29 -5.28 12.92
CA ILE A 209 16.13 -6.60 12.30
C ILE A 209 17.24 -6.86 11.29
N THR A 210 17.56 -5.89 10.43
CA THR A 210 18.56 -6.07 9.38
C THR A 210 19.98 -6.22 9.92
N GLU A 211 20.33 -5.46 10.95
CA GLU A 211 21.64 -5.53 11.63
C GLU A 211 21.81 -6.87 12.35
N VAL A 212 20.80 -7.31 13.12
CA VAL A 212 20.83 -8.61 13.80
C VAL A 212 20.90 -9.77 12.81
N SER A 213 20.23 -9.63 11.66
CA SER A 213 20.25 -10.67 10.62
C SER A 213 21.56 -10.70 9.83
N GLY A 214 22.42 -9.67 9.93
CA GLY A 214 23.67 -9.55 9.17
C GLY A 214 23.46 -9.50 7.64
N THR A 215 22.25 -9.17 7.20
CA THR A 215 21.88 -9.21 5.77
C THR A 215 22.22 -7.93 5.02
N ASN A 216 22.63 -6.87 5.72
CA ASN A 216 22.92 -5.58 5.14
C ASN A 216 24.18 -5.60 4.28
N ILE A 217 24.10 -4.90 3.15
CA ILE A 217 25.28 -4.61 2.33
C ILE A 217 25.78 -3.19 2.61
N PRO A 218 27.09 -2.92 2.51
CA PRO A 218 27.63 -1.57 2.60
C PRO A 218 26.95 -0.61 1.62
N LEU A 219 26.72 0.63 2.04
CA LEU A 219 26.06 1.64 1.19
C LEU A 219 26.82 1.92 -0.12
N SER A 220 28.14 1.70 -0.12
CA SER A 220 29.01 1.83 -1.30
C SER A 220 28.81 0.73 -2.34
N GLU A 221 28.26 -0.43 -1.96
CA GLU A 221 28.00 -1.55 -2.87
C GLU A 221 26.61 -1.48 -3.52
N ILE A 222 25.76 -0.55 -3.06
CA ILE A 222 24.43 -0.34 -3.62
C ILE A 222 24.57 0.29 -5.01
N SER A 223 23.99 -0.37 -6.01
CA SER A 223 23.97 0.13 -7.39
C SER A 223 23.29 1.51 -7.50
N MET A 224 23.74 2.32 -8.46
CA MET A 224 23.12 3.62 -8.74
C MET A 224 21.63 3.49 -9.12
N ASN A 225 21.26 2.40 -9.80
CA ASN A 225 19.87 2.12 -10.17
C ASN A 225 19.00 1.91 -8.93
N SER A 226 19.49 1.15 -7.94
CA SER A 226 18.80 0.97 -6.65
C SER A 226 18.64 2.29 -5.91
N TRP A 227 19.64 3.17 -5.93
CA TRP A 227 19.54 4.51 -5.36
C TRP A 227 18.48 5.38 -6.03
N TRP A 228 18.43 5.40 -7.37
CA TRP A 228 17.38 6.12 -8.11
C TRP A 228 15.99 5.58 -7.79
N ALA A 229 15.84 4.25 -7.70
CA ALA A 229 14.60 3.61 -7.29
C ALA A 229 14.19 4.00 -5.85
N ILE A 230 15.15 4.05 -4.91
CA ILE A 230 14.91 4.49 -3.53
C ILE A 230 14.50 5.96 -3.48
N ILE A 231 15.20 6.85 -4.19
CA ILE A 231 14.85 8.28 -4.26
C ILE A 231 13.42 8.44 -4.80
N TYR A 232 13.08 7.72 -5.86
CA TYR A 232 11.72 7.69 -6.39
C TYR A 232 10.70 7.21 -5.35
N LEU A 233 10.99 6.11 -4.67
CA LEU A 233 10.13 5.57 -3.61
C LEU A 233 9.94 6.55 -2.45
N ILE A 234 10.95 7.35 -2.11
CA ILE A 234 10.88 8.36 -1.05
C ILE A 234 10.04 9.55 -1.52
N ILE A 235 10.43 10.21 -2.60
CA ILE A 235 9.81 11.47 -3.01
C ILE A 235 8.41 11.22 -3.56
N ILE A 236 8.32 10.35 -4.57
CA ILE A 236 7.05 10.08 -5.26
C ILE A 236 6.20 9.15 -4.40
N GLY A 237 6.74 7.99 -4.01
CA GLY A 237 5.98 6.95 -3.32
C GLY A 237 5.58 7.31 -1.89
N SER A 238 6.49 7.89 -1.11
CA SER A 238 6.31 8.12 0.32
C SER A 238 5.88 9.54 0.69
N VAL A 239 6.35 10.59 0.01
CA VAL A 239 5.99 11.98 0.37
C VAL A 239 4.80 12.46 -0.44
N LEU A 240 4.96 12.61 -1.76
CA LEU A 240 3.92 13.20 -2.61
C LEU A 240 2.66 12.35 -2.64
N THR A 241 2.81 11.03 -2.78
CA THR A 241 1.64 10.16 -2.88
C THR A 241 0.89 9.99 -1.56
N PHE A 242 1.56 9.96 -0.40
CA PHE A 242 0.84 9.97 0.87
C PHE A 242 0.17 11.31 1.16
N ILE A 243 0.74 12.44 0.72
CA ILE A 243 0.06 13.74 0.78
C ILE A 243 -1.24 13.69 -0.03
N ALA A 244 -1.14 13.27 -1.30
CA ALA A 244 -2.30 13.10 -2.17
C ALA A 244 -3.32 12.10 -1.61
N PHE A 245 -2.87 11.03 -0.97
CA PHE A 245 -3.73 10.02 -0.36
C PHE A 245 -4.52 10.58 0.82
N ILE A 246 -3.87 11.26 1.77
CA ILE A 246 -4.57 11.85 2.91
C ILE A 246 -5.51 12.95 2.43
N TYR A 247 -5.09 13.77 1.45
CA TYR A 247 -5.96 14.78 0.83
C TYR A 247 -7.21 14.16 0.22
N THR A 248 -7.05 13.05 -0.52
CA THR A 248 -8.13 12.24 -1.07
C THR A 248 -9.06 11.68 0.02
N LEU A 249 -8.52 11.16 1.12
CA LEU A 249 -9.32 10.67 2.25
C LEU A 249 -10.11 11.77 2.97
N GLN A 250 -9.61 13.00 2.97
CA GLN A 250 -10.25 14.15 3.62
C GLN A 250 -11.34 14.80 2.76
N HIS A 251 -11.22 14.74 1.43
CA HIS A 251 -12.08 15.48 0.51
C HIS A 251 -13.00 14.61 -0.35
N LEU A 252 -12.73 13.31 -0.47
CA LEU A 252 -13.56 12.38 -1.24
C LEU A 252 -14.25 11.35 -0.33
N PRO A 253 -15.47 10.91 -0.70
CA PRO A 253 -16.12 9.78 -0.06
C PRO A 253 -15.21 8.55 -0.08
N THR A 254 -15.27 7.73 0.99
CA THR A 254 -14.44 6.51 1.11
C THR A 254 -14.62 5.58 -0.09
N GLU A 255 -15.79 5.61 -0.73
CA GLU A 255 -16.14 4.84 -1.93
C GLU A 255 -15.23 5.18 -3.11
N ILE A 256 -15.01 6.47 -3.35
CA ILE A 256 -14.20 7.01 -4.44
C ILE A 256 -12.72 6.87 -4.08
N SER A 257 -12.36 7.22 -2.84
CA SER A 257 -10.99 7.11 -2.33
C SER A 257 -10.45 5.68 -2.24
N SER A 258 -11.29 4.65 -2.40
CA SER A 258 -10.84 3.24 -2.45
C SER A 258 -10.54 2.75 -3.87
N ILE A 259 -10.80 3.55 -4.91
CA ILE A 259 -10.65 3.14 -6.31
C ILE A 259 -9.18 2.82 -6.65
N TYR A 260 -8.22 3.50 -6.01
CA TYR A 260 -6.79 3.28 -6.25
C TYR A 260 -6.37 1.81 -6.05
N VAL A 261 -7.02 1.09 -5.13
CA VAL A 261 -6.71 -0.32 -4.82
C VAL A 261 -6.88 -1.22 -6.04
N TYR A 262 -7.80 -0.86 -6.95
CA TYR A 262 -8.05 -1.62 -8.18
C TYR A 262 -7.15 -1.20 -9.33
N ILE A 263 -6.74 0.08 -9.36
CA ILE A 263 -5.91 0.63 -10.43
C ILE A 263 -4.44 0.25 -10.21
N ASN A 264 -3.97 0.23 -8.96
CA ASN A 264 -2.57 -0.06 -8.64
C ASN A 264 -2.06 -1.38 -9.25
N PRO A 265 -2.77 -2.53 -9.16
CA PRO A 265 -2.33 -3.77 -9.78
C PRO A 265 -2.28 -3.70 -11.30
N ILE A 266 -3.24 -3.01 -11.93
CA ILE A 266 -3.27 -2.84 -13.39
C ILE A 266 -2.03 -2.07 -13.84
N VAL A 267 -1.73 -0.96 -13.17
CA VAL A 267 -0.54 -0.14 -13.46
C VAL A 267 0.74 -0.95 -13.24
N ALA A 268 0.83 -1.69 -12.13
CA ALA A 268 1.99 -2.53 -11.83
C ALA A 268 2.21 -3.62 -12.88
N MET A 269 1.15 -4.30 -13.33
CA MET A 269 1.24 -5.36 -14.34
C MET A 269 1.62 -4.80 -15.72
N VAL A 270 0.96 -3.73 -16.16
CA VAL A 270 1.19 -3.13 -17.48
C VAL A 270 2.62 -2.59 -17.56
N LEU A 271 3.02 -1.76 -16.59
CA LEU A 271 4.37 -1.22 -16.59
C LEU A 271 5.42 -2.28 -16.30
N GLY A 272 5.13 -3.27 -15.44
CA GLY A 272 6.04 -4.38 -15.15
C GLY A 272 6.36 -5.18 -16.40
N SER A 273 5.36 -5.39 -17.26
CA SER A 273 5.54 -6.03 -18.57
C SER A 273 6.38 -5.16 -19.52
N PHE A 274 6.10 -3.86 -19.62
CA PHE A 274 6.84 -2.97 -20.52
C PHE A 274 8.29 -2.69 -20.09
N ILE A 275 8.53 -2.48 -18.80
CA ILE A 275 9.82 -2.01 -18.28
C ILE A 275 10.74 -3.19 -17.92
N PHE A 276 10.20 -4.24 -17.31
CA PHE A 276 11.00 -5.39 -16.85
C PHE A 276 10.82 -6.63 -17.70
N GLY A 277 9.99 -6.59 -18.74
CA GLY A 277 9.69 -7.76 -19.57
C GLY A 277 8.94 -8.84 -18.79
N GLU A 278 8.21 -8.48 -17.72
CA GLU A 278 7.39 -9.45 -17.00
C GLU A 278 6.34 -10.05 -17.94
N THR A 279 6.24 -11.38 -17.95
CA THR A 279 5.31 -12.11 -18.81
C THR A 279 3.87 -11.80 -18.41
N LEU A 280 3.18 -11.05 -19.28
CA LEU A 280 1.75 -10.79 -19.15
C LEU A 280 0.98 -11.71 -20.09
N THR A 281 0.69 -12.92 -19.61
CA THR A 281 -0.10 -13.90 -20.34
C THR A 281 -1.59 -13.56 -20.30
N GLN A 282 -2.36 -14.24 -21.15
CA GLN A 282 -3.82 -14.15 -21.11
C GLN A 282 -4.39 -14.64 -19.77
N ALA A 283 -3.82 -15.69 -19.17
CA ALA A 283 -4.27 -16.19 -17.88
C ALA A 283 -4.02 -15.18 -16.76
N ILE A 284 -2.85 -14.53 -16.72
CA ILE A 284 -2.57 -13.46 -15.75
C ILE A 284 -3.54 -12.29 -15.93
N ALA A 285 -3.81 -11.87 -17.17
CA ALA A 285 -4.74 -10.77 -17.44
C ALA A 285 -6.19 -11.11 -17.04
N ILE A 286 -6.69 -12.28 -17.42
CA ILE A 286 -8.04 -12.75 -17.08
C ILE A 286 -8.16 -12.94 -15.57
N GLY A 287 -7.19 -13.61 -14.95
CA GLY A 287 -7.18 -13.87 -13.52
C GLY A 287 -7.10 -12.59 -12.69
N ALA A 288 -6.33 -11.59 -13.13
CA ALA A 288 -6.32 -10.27 -12.52
C ALA A 288 -7.69 -9.58 -12.62
N ALA A 289 -8.31 -9.57 -13.81
CA ALA A 289 -9.65 -9.01 -14.00
C ALA A 289 -10.69 -9.68 -13.09
N VAL A 290 -10.72 -11.01 -13.05
CA VAL A 290 -11.60 -11.80 -12.18
C VAL A 290 -11.33 -11.46 -10.70
N THR A 291 -10.06 -11.38 -10.31
CA THR A 291 -9.66 -11.03 -8.93
C THR A 291 -10.19 -9.66 -8.53
N LEU A 292 -10.03 -8.66 -9.39
CA LEU A 292 -10.47 -7.28 -9.14
C LEU A 292 -12.00 -7.17 -9.10
N VAL A 293 -12.73 -7.93 -9.92
CA VAL A 293 -14.20 -8.02 -9.87
C VAL A 293 -14.67 -8.65 -8.56
N GLY A 294 -14.06 -9.74 -8.13
CA GLY A 294 -14.34 -10.35 -6.83
C GLY A 294 -14.09 -9.37 -5.68
N LEU A 295 -12.96 -8.68 -5.72
CA LEU A 295 -12.58 -7.65 -4.74
C LEU A 295 -13.57 -6.48 -4.71
N TYR A 296 -14.11 -6.09 -5.86
CA TYR A 296 -15.15 -5.07 -5.95
C TYR A 296 -16.41 -5.49 -5.17
N LEU A 297 -16.84 -6.75 -5.28
CA LEU A 297 -17.98 -7.27 -4.51
C LEU A 297 -17.69 -7.33 -3.00
N VAL A 298 -16.48 -7.73 -2.61
CA VAL A 298 -16.00 -7.72 -1.22
C VAL A 298 -16.09 -6.31 -0.65
N ASN A 299 -15.51 -5.33 -1.33
CA ASN A 299 -15.55 -3.93 -0.88
C ASN A 299 -16.98 -3.37 -0.87
N LYS A 300 -17.82 -3.72 -1.84
CA LYS A 300 -19.25 -3.34 -1.85
C LYS A 300 -19.99 -3.89 -0.62
N SER A 301 -19.66 -5.10 -0.20
CA SER A 301 -20.24 -5.72 1.01
C SER A 301 -19.82 -4.99 2.29
N ILE A 302 -18.53 -4.69 2.46
CA ILE A 302 -18.01 -3.94 3.62
C ILE A 302 -18.74 -2.59 3.75
N ARG A 303 -19.02 -1.93 2.62
CA ARG A 303 -19.77 -0.67 2.56
C ARG A 303 -21.21 -0.81 3.06
N LYS A 304 -21.93 -1.83 2.58
CA LYS A 304 -23.35 -2.04 2.95
C LYS A 304 -23.53 -2.26 4.45
N THR A 305 -22.60 -2.99 5.10
CA THR A 305 -22.64 -3.21 6.55
C THR A 305 -22.41 -1.93 7.36
N LYS A 306 -21.69 -0.95 6.81
CA LYS A 306 -21.40 0.33 7.48
C LYS A 306 -22.59 1.30 7.47
N ASN A 307 -23.47 1.21 6.48
CA ASN A 307 -24.67 2.06 6.35
C ASN A 307 -25.89 1.50 7.12
N LEU A 308 -25.75 0.35 7.78
CA LEU A 308 -26.81 -0.31 8.55
C LEU A 308 -26.60 -0.18 10.08
N ILE A 309 -25.52 0.50 10.50
CA ILE A 309 -25.17 0.82 11.90
C ILE A 309 -25.17 2.34 12.02
#